data_AF-A0A015L2P7-F1
#
_entry.id   AF-A0A015L2P7-F1
#
_cell.length_a   1.000
_cell.length_b   1.000
_cell.length_c   1.000
_cell.angle_alpha   90.00
_cell.angle_beta   90.00
_cell.angle_gamma   90.00
#
_symmetry.space_group_name_H-M   'P 1'
#
loop_
_entity.id
_entity.type
_entity.pdbx_description
1 polymer ?
#
loop_
_entity_poly.entity_id
_entity_poly.type
_entity_poly.pdbx_seq_one_letter_code
_entity_poly.pdbx_strand_id
1 'polypeptide(L)'
;MKKTILAIGTTGLGKTTMARLLCEIDVEGSNGIESGTEKAIIYETDEFFYIDTCGFGDSFGTTNEEIFHDIMRLFQKHGKNNIFNIDTILWFCPESVREMDPLKHEANFIQRFVEYTDGYKPIDLWKNVLIITKGTFLSHELINGPKSAAKNACQTFSNMQIDDDSFFVKHFPCWIYDINGNTNARWAKMDSEARFEFNCYRENEIKSKIQHLIPNFSPISVHFKQGKCQKCNAIGDPRLFITECHTTLIFNHSIKIEYFHPERIVHFHSGSKFLDHEPDEISIKRFFEKMLGTNPTKLPASQVSSEIGKEIIEVCKPDLTVNQVQATPESQPSRMSQVISHVSQAASKVSQVVVSSSILPSIAFLARHSGSASGSKGGVAPPLGLYLLAAAGTSVTVLTICVGGTVYYYETKNISCKRCNKLVGEKGCIEKCDNCKKEWIETGCTIGYECCKQDENKPGCKAREKCIMCQEAAIKLNSQGCTQYCMKCKEMWNTPGCDPSFKHNVVIMD
;
A
#
# COMPACT_ATOMS: atom_id res chain seq x y z
N MET A 1 -24.26 -25.96 42.67
CA MET A 1 -23.79 -25.75 41.28
C MET A 1 -25.01 -25.37 40.46
N LYS A 2 -24.91 -24.33 39.62
CA LYS A 2 -26.04 -23.85 38.81
C LYS A 2 -26.48 -24.94 37.85
N LYS A 3 -27.80 -25.10 37.64
CA LYS A 3 -28.35 -26.02 36.63
C LYS A 3 -28.42 -25.33 35.28
N THR A 4 -27.80 -25.90 34.27
CA THR A 4 -27.84 -25.42 32.88
C THR A 4 -29.10 -25.90 32.18
N ILE A 5 -29.89 -24.96 31.68
CA ILE A 5 -31.12 -25.21 30.93
C ILE A 5 -30.95 -24.68 29.50
N LEU A 6 -31.16 -25.55 28.52
CA LEU A 6 -31.19 -25.17 27.10
C LEU A 6 -32.62 -25.16 26.59
N ALA A 7 -33.12 -24.03 26.10
CA ALA A 7 -34.46 -23.91 25.54
C ALA A 7 -34.43 -24.00 24.02
N ILE A 8 -35.18 -24.93 23.43
CA ILE A 8 -35.27 -25.19 21.99
C ILE A 8 -36.74 -25.17 21.56
N GLY A 9 -37.03 -24.66 20.36
CA GLY A 9 -38.36 -24.71 19.77
C GLY A 9 -38.65 -23.53 18.83
N THR A 10 -39.73 -23.62 18.05
CA THR A 10 -40.17 -22.54 17.15
C THR A 10 -40.58 -21.27 17.92
N THR A 11 -40.74 -20.18 17.18
CA THR A 11 -41.10 -18.88 17.74
C THR A 11 -42.56 -18.83 18.18
N GLY A 12 -42.82 -17.99 19.19
CA GLY A 12 -44.14 -17.83 19.79
C GLY A 12 -44.51 -18.94 20.79
N LEU A 13 -43.66 -19.94 21.02
CA LEU A 13 -43.95 -21.05 21.95
C LEU A 13 -43.55 -20.79 23.41
N GLY A 14 -43.02 -19.60 23.73
CA GLY A 14 -42.83 -19.16 25.12
C GLY A 14 -41.46 -19.48 25.74
N LYS A 15 -40.42 -19.71 24.94
CA LYS A 15 -39.03 -19.89 25.42
C LYS A 15 -38.54 -18.72 26.27
N THR A 16 -38.64 -17.50 25.73
CA THR A 16 -38.24 -16.27 26.42
C THR A 16 -39.12 -15.97 27.63
N THR A 17 -40.43 -16.27 27.53
CA THR A 17 -41.35 -16.18 28.68
C THR A 17 -40.90 -17.11 29.82
N MET A 18 -40.52 -18.34 29.51
CA MET A 18 -40.02 -19.27 30.52
C MET A 18 -38.70 -18.80 31.12
N ALA A 19 -37.78 -18.26 30.30
CA ALA A 19 -36.55 -17.64 30.79
C ALA A 19 -36.83 -16.55 31.83
N ARG A 20 -37.79 -15.67 31.51
CA ARG A 20 -38.24 -14.58 32.38
C ARG A 20 -38.73 -15.06 33.74
N LEU A 21 -39.55 -16.11 33.75
CA LEU A 21 -40.17 -16.66 34.96
C LEU A 21 -39.17 -17.44 35.82
N LEU A 22 -38.25 -18.19 35.19
CA LEU A 22 -37.24 -18.96 35.92
C LEU A 22 -36.11 -18.09 36.46
N CYS A 23 -35.76 -17.03 35.73
CA CYS A 23 -34.65 -16.17 36.06
C CYS A 23 -35.05 -14.85 36.73
N GLU A 24 -36.35 -14.58 36.88
CA GLU A 24 -36.90 -13.37 37.53
C GLU A 24 -36.38 -12.07 36.91
N ILE A 25 -36.34 -12.01 35.58
CA ILE A 25 -35.78 -10.88 34.82
C ILE A 25 -36.92 -10.06 34.22
N ASP A 26 -36.85 -8.73 34.25
CA ASP A 26 -37.77 -7.90 33.46
C ASP A 26 -37.29 -7.84 32.00
N VAL A 27 -37.88 -8.69 31.15
CA VAL A 27 -37.70 -8.64 29.70
C VAL A 27 -39.05 -8.31 29.06
N GLU A 28 -39.10 -7.25 28.24
CA GLU A 28 -40.27 -6.94 27.42
C GLU A 28 -40.53 -8.10 26.46
N GLY A 29 -41.57 -8.88 26.72
CA GLY A 29 -42.00 -9.94 25.82
C GLY A 29 -42.59 -9.34 24.55
N SER A 30 -42.02 -9.63 23.38
CA SER A 30 -42.68 -9.29 22.13
C SER A 30 -43.92 -10.17 21.96
N ASN A 31 -45.11 -9.58 22.10
CA ASN A 31 -46.40 -10.21 21.76
C ASN A 31 -46.63 -10.26 20.23
N GLY A 32 -45.56 -10.23 19.43
CA GLY A 32 -45.61 -10.12 17.97
C GLY A 32 -45.07 -11.36 17.28
N ILE A 33 -45.53 -11.57 16.03
CA ILE A 33 -45.00 -12.57 15.09
C ILE A 33 -43.58 -12.19 14.62
N GLU A 34 -43.04 -11.04 15.06
CA GLU A 34 -41.69 -10.58 14.76
C GLU A 34 -40.70 -11.00 15.87
N SER A 35 -39.71 -11.79 15.43
CA SER A 35 -38.57 -12.33 16.17
C SER A 35 -37.86 -11.30 17.05
N GLY A 36 -37.74 -11.58 18.34
CA GLY A 36 -37.00 -10.76 19.31
C GLY A 36 -35.56 -11.24 19.58
N THR A 37 -35.08 -12.32 18.95
CA THR A 37 -33.83 -12.98 19.37
C THR A 37 -33.00 -13.43 18.16
N GLU A 38 -32.19 -12.53 17.60
CA GLU A 38 -31.29 -12.83 16.46
C GLU A 38 -30.15 -13.81 16.80
N LYS A 39 -29.79 -13.95 18.08
CA LYS A 39 -28.72 -14.84 18.59
C LYS A 39 -29.13 -15.46 19.92
N ALA A 40 -28.58 -16.62 20.25
CA ALA A 40 -28.84 -17.24 21.56
C ALA A 40 -28.44 -16.29 22.71
N ILE A 41 -29.34 -16.12 23.69
CA ILE A 41 -29.16 -15.25 24.86
C ILE A 41 -28.98 -16.13 26.10
N ILE A 42 -28.05 -15.74 26.97
CA ILE A 42 -27.83 -16.39 28.26
C ILE A 42 -28.44 -15.53 29.35
N TYR A 43 -29.26 -16.15 30.18
CA TYR A 43 -29.78 -15.61 31.42
C TYR A 43 -29.19 -16.41 32.58
N GLU A 44 -28.52 -15.73 33.51
CA GLU A 44 -27.80 -16.37 34.61
C GLU A 44 -28.31 -15.87 35.96
N THR A 45 -28.66 -16.82 36.84
CA THR A 45 -29.00 -16.57 38.25
C THR A 45 -28.11 -17.41 39.17
N ASP A 46 -28.33 -17.37 40.48
CA ASP A 46 -27.62 -18.24 41.43
C ASP A 46 -28.00 -19.71 41.30
N GLU A 47 -29.18 -20.00 40.73
CA GLU A 47 -29.72 -21.36 40.59
C GLU A 47 -29.58 -21.89 39.16
N PHE A 48 -29.71 -21.03 38.16
CA PHE A 48 -29.85 -21.43 36.76
C PHE A 48 -28.86 -20.73 35.82
N PHE A 49 -28.50 -21.47 34.78
CA PHE A 49 -27.84 -20.95 33.58
C PHE A 49 -28.75 -21.28 32.39
N TYR A 50 -29.65 -20.36 32.05
CA TYR A 50 -30.68 -20.57 31.02
C TYR A 50 -30.22 -20.02 29.68
N ILE A 51 -30.27 -20.84 28.64
CA ILE A 51 -29.87 -20.50 27.28
C ILE A 51 -31.12 -20.46 26.41
N ASP A 52 -31.54 -19.26 26.04
CA ASP A 52 -32.68 -19.02 25.15
C ASP A 52 -32.19 -18.99 23.70
N THR A 53 -32.60 -19.95 22.88
CA THR A 53 -32.20 -19.99 21.46
C THR A 53 -33.16 -19.19 20.58
N CYS A 54 -32.65 -18.69 19.45
CA CYS A 54 -33.52 -18.22 18.36
C CYS A 54 -34.52 -19.32 17.98
N GLY A 55 -35.74 -18.93 17.58
CA GLY A 55 -36.74 -19.89 17.14
C GLY A 55 -36.40 -20.50 15.78
N PHE A 56 -36.65 -21.80 15.67
CA PHE A 56 -36.51 -22.50 14.39
C PHE A 56 -37.54 -21.93 13.40
N GLY A 57 -37.07 -21.46 12.23
CA GLY A 57 -37.90 -20.85 11.19
C GLY A 57 -37.84 -19.32 11.08
N ASP A 58 -37.19 -18.63 12.03
CA ASP A 58 -37.14 -17.15 12.08
C ASP A 58 -35.93 -16.54 11.35
N SER A 59 -34.90 -17.32 11.06
CA SER A 59 -33.66 -16.80 10.49
C SER A 59 -33.72 -16.81 8.96
N PHE A 60 -34.27 -15.74 8.37
CA PHE A 60 -34.16 -15.49 6.94
C PHE A 60 -32.68 -15.50 6.53
N GLY A 61 -32.25 -16.54 5.81
CA GLY A 61 -30.90 -16.67 5.27
C GLY A 61 -29.86 -17.36 6.17
N THR A 62 -30.22 -17.88 7.35
CA THR A 62 -29.31 -18.70 8.19
C THR A 62 -29.72 -20.15 8.17
N THR A 63 -28.75 -21.04 7.93
CA THR A 63 -28.97 -22.49 7.88
C THR A 63 -29.00 -23.11 9.29
N ASN A 64 -29.68 -24.26 9.45
CA ASN A 64 -29.69 -25.00 10.72
C ASN A 64 -28.27 -25.37 11.21
N GLU A 65 -27.33 -25.56 10.28
CA GLU A 65 -25.92 -25.83 10.60
C GLU A 65 -25.24 -24.63 11.27
N GLU A 66 -25.49 -23.42 10.76
CA GLU A 66 -24.94 -22.20 11.33
C GLU A 66 -25.51 -21.96 12.73
N ILE A 67 -26.81 -22.18 12.94
CA ILE A 67 -27.46 -22.08 14.26
C ILE A 67 -26.85 -23.09 15.24
N PHE A 68 -26.67 -24.34 14.80
CA PHE A 68 -26.06 -25.38 15.64
C PHE A 68 -24.62 -25.00 16.02
N HIS A 69 -23.82 -24.55 15.06
CA HIS A 69 -22.45 -24.11 15.30
C HIS A 69 -22.37 -22.90 16.23
N ASP A 70 -23.29 -21.95 16.15
CA ASP A 70 -23.32 -20.80 17.04
C ASP A 70 -23.63 -21.21 18.49
N ILE A 71 -24.56 -22.15 18.70
CA ILE A 71 -24.82 -22.73 20.03
C ILE A 71 -23.61 -23.53 20.53
N MET A 72 -22.95 -24.31 19.67
CA MET A 72 -21.72 -25.03 20.06
C MET A 72 -20.56 -24.10 20.41
N ARG A 73 -20.37 -22.99 19.68
CA ARG A 73 -19.37 -21.96 20.04
C ARG A 73 -19.68 -21.32 21.37
N LEU A 74 -20.95 -21.09 21.66
CA LEU A 74 -21.41 -20.59 22.96
C LEU A 74 -21.02 -21.59 24.07
N PHE A 75 -21.29 -22.87 23.88
CA PHE A 75 -20.92 -23.91 24.84
C PHE A 75 -19.40 -24.01 25.01
N GLN A 76 -18.63 -23.93 23.92
CA GLN A 76 -17.17 -23.94 23.99
C GLN A 76 -16.63 -22.74 24.78
N LYS A 77 -17.22 -21.55 24.60
CA LYS A 77 -16.84 -20.32 25.31
C LYS A 77 -17.13 -20.39 26.81
N HIS A 78 -18.25 -20.99 27.19
CA HIS A 78 -18.71 -21.06 28.59
C HIS A 78 -18.34 -22.37 29.29
N GLY A 79 -17.80 -23.35 28.57
CA GLY A 79 -17.33 -24.63 29.10
C GLY A 79 -16.09 -24.49 29.96
N LYS A 80 -15.87 -25.49 30.82
CA LYS A 80 -14.67 -25.60 31.67
C LYS A 80 -13.93 -26.87 31.29
N ASN A 81 -12.60 -26.79 31.15
CA ASN A 81 -11.77 -27.92 30.74
C ASN A 81 -12.26 -28.59 29.45
N ASN A 82 -12.67 -27.77 28.47
CA ASN A 82 -13.26 -28.23 27.19
C ASN A 82 -14.55 -29.06 27.33
N ILE A 83 -15.24 -28.97 28.47
CA ILE A 83 -16.52 -29.65 28.70
C ILE A 83 -17.58 -28.60 29.05
N PHE A 84 -18.75 -28.72 28.42
CA PHE A 84 -19.93 -27.96 28.76
C PHE A 84 -21.06 -28.91 29.17
N ASN A 85 -21.71 -28.67 30.30
CA ASN A 85 -22.74 -29.55 30.84
C ASN A 85 -24.12 -28.94 30.65
N ILE A 86 -25.05 -29.73 30.10
CA ILE A 86 -26.47 -29.39 29.96
C ILE A 86 -27.26 -30.29 30.90
N ASP A 87 -27.84 -29.75 31.96
CA ASP A 87 -28.65 -30.53 32.91
C ASP A 87 -30.01 -30.89 32.32
N THR A 88 -30.62 -29.99 31.55
CA THR A 88 -31.93 -30.22 30.92
C THR A 88 -32.10 -29.41 29.64
N ILE A 89 -32.77 -30.03 28.67
CA ILE A 89 -33.27 -29.37 27.47
C ILE A 89 -34.79 -29.19 27.62
N LEU A 90 -35.25 -27.95 27.58
CA LEU A 90 -36.68 -27.64 27.48
C LEU A 90 -37.03 -27.51 26.00
N TRP A 91 -37.79 -28.48 25.49
CA TRP A 91 -38.21 -28.48 24.09
C TRP A 91 -39.65 -28.00 23.99
N PHE A 92 -39.82 -26.76 23.54
CA PHE A 92 -41.11 -26.10 23.40
C PHE A 92 -41.75 -26.53 22.08
N CYS A 93 -42.91 -27.17 22.16
CA CYS A 93 -43.63 -27.71 21.02
C CYS A 93 -45.07 -27.18 20.94
N PRO A 94 -45.64 -27.03 19.75
CA PRO A 94 -47.09 -26.93 19.61
C PRO A 94 -47.75 -28.26 19.98
N GLU A 95 -48.98 -28.21 20.48
CA GLU A 95 -49.82 -29.40 20.60
C GLU A 95 -50.08 -29.98 19.20
N SER A 96 -49.68 -31.23 18.98
CA SER A 96 -49.84 -31.93 17.72
C SER A 96 -49.91 -33.44 17.91
N VAL A 97 -50.95 -34.05 17.33
CA VAL A 97 -51.06 -35.52 17.20
C VAL A 97 -50.10 -36.04 16.13
N ARG A 98 -49.75 -35.21 15.14
CA ARG A 98 -48.94 -35.61 13.98
C ARG A 98 -47.50 -35.12 14.11
N GLU A 99 -46.59 -35.93 13.59
CA GLU A 99 -45.19 -35.58 13.42
C GLU A 99 -45.04 -34.61 12.24
N MET A 100 -44.95 -33.31 12.54
CA MET A 100 -44.78 -32.25 11.54
C MET A 100 -43.29 -32.01 11.26
N ASP A 101 -42.96 -31.50 10.07
CA ASP A 101 -41.57 -31.28 9.68
C ASP A 101 -40.76 -30.36 10.62
N PRO A 102 -41.33 -29.27 11.19
CA PRO A 102 -40.61 -28.47 12.20
C PRO A 102 -40.20 -29.30 13.42
N LEU A 103 -41.07 -30.18 13.91
CA LEU A 103 -40.78 -31.07 15.04
C LEU A 103 -39.67 -32.05 14.70
N LYS A 104 -39.65 -32.59 13.48
CA LYS A 104 -38.57 -33.48 13.01
C LYS A 104 -37.23 -32.74 12.97
N HIS A 105 -37.23 -31.51 12.46
CA HIS A 105 -36.01 -30.71 12.39
C HIS A 105 -35.45 -30.39 13.77
N GLU A 106 -36.31 -29.98 14.71
CA GLU A 106 -35.91 -29.71 16.09
C GLU A 106 -35.46 -30.97 16.83
N ALA A 107 -36.15 -32.10 16.65
CA ALA A 107 -35.75 -33.36 17.27
C ALA A 107 -34.39 -33.84 16.75
N ASN A 108 -34.15 -33.76 15.43
CA ASN A 108 -32.85 -34.05 14.85
C ASN A 108 -31.77 -33.10 15.38
N PHE A 109 -32.08 -31.81 15.50
CA PHE A 109 -31.16 -30.83 16.08
C PHE A 109 -30.75 -31.20 17.52
N ILE A 110 -31.72 -31.56 18.37
CA ILE A 110 -31.47 -32.02 19.74
C ILE A 110 -30.62 -33.30 19.73
N GLN A 111 -30.93 -34.25 18.86
CA GLN A 111 -30.23 -35.53 18.78
C GLN A 111 -28.75 -35.36 18.40
N ARG A 112 -28.40 -34.33 17.62
CA ARG A 112 -27.01 -34.04 17.20
C ARG A 112 -26.05 -33.72 18.33
N PHE A 113 -26.51 -33.32 19.51
CA PHE A 113 -25.59 -33.14 20.65
C PHE A 113 -24.81 -34.41 20.99
N VAL A 114 -25.34 -35.59 20.63
CA VAL A 114 -24.65 -36.87 20.81
C VAL A 114 -23.33 -36.95 20.02
N GLU A 115 -23.20 -36.22 18.91
CA GLU A 115 -21.94 -36.11 18.15
C GLU A 115 -20.80 -35.51 18.98
N TYR A 116 -21.13 -34.84 20.08
CA TYR A 116 -20.20 -34.17 21.00
C TYR A 116 -20.10 -34.85 22.36
N THR A 117 -20.74 -35.99 22.58
CA THR A 117 -20.69 -36.73 23.84
C THR A 117 -19.85 -37.99 23.69
N ASP A 118 -18.92 -38.26 24.61
CA ASP A 118 -18.09 -39.46 24.56
C ASP A 118 -18.79 -40.67 25.22
N GLY A 119 -19.02 -41.75 24.45
CA GLY A 119 -19.59 -43.00 24.97
C GLY A 119 -21.06 -42.95 25.42
N TYR A 120 -21.74 -41.83 25.16
CA TYR A 120 -23.13 -41.59 25.55
C TYR A 120 -24.10 -42.31 24.60
N LYS A 121 -25.07 -43.05 25.15
CA LYS A 121 -26.05 -43.75 24.30
C LYS A 121 -27.05 -42.73 23.74
N PRO A 122 -27.37 -42.77 22.44
CA PRO A 122 -28.30 -41.81 21.83
C PRO A 122 -29.65 -41.68 22.56
N ILE A 123 -30.17 -42.81 23.05
CA ILE A 123 -31.44 -42.87 23.78
C ILE A 123 -31.40 -42.17 25.14
N ASP A 124 -30.23 -42.10 25.78
CA ASP A 124 -30.10 -41.51 27.12
C ASP A 124 -30.22 -39.97 27.08
N LEU A 125 -30.05 -39.35 25.90
CA LEU A 125 -30.18 -37.89 25.76
C LEU A 125 -31.60 -37.43 26.08
N TRP A 126 -32.59 -38.20 25.64
CA TRP A 126 -34.00 -37.87 25.81
C TRP A 126 -34.48 -37.92 27.27
N LYS A 127 -33.71 -38.54 28.16
CA LYS A 127 -33.96 -38.50 29.62
C LYS A 127 -33.79 -37.09 30.18
N ASN A 128 -32.92 -36.27 29.59
CA ASN A 128 -32.70 -34.87 29.97
C ASN A 128 -33.60 -33.91 29.18
N VAL A 129 -34.51 -34.41 28.33
CA VAL A 129 -35.42 -33.56 27.55
C VAL A 129 -36.80 -33.52 28.22
N LEU A 130 -37.33 -32.31 28.38
CA LEU A 130 -38.70 -32.05 28.82
C LEU A 130 -39.46 -31.34 27.70
N ILE A 131 -40.46 -32.01 27.13
CA ILE A 131 -41.36 -31.40 26.15
C ILE A 131 -42.31 -30.46 26.88
N ILE A 132 -42.39 -29.20 26.45
CA ILE A 132 -43.29 -28.19 26.99
C ILE A 132 -44.33 -27.83 25.92
N THR A 133 -45.61 -27.93 26.25
CA THR A 133 -46.70 -27.47 25.37
C THR A 133 -47.54 -26.39 26.07
N LYS A 134 -48.03 -25.42 25.29
CA LYS A 134 -48.99 -24.43 25.77
C LYS A 134 -50.40 -25.02 25.72
N GLY A 135 -50.96 -25.36 26.87
CA GLY A 135 -52.32 -25.85 26.93
C GLY A 135 -52.75 -26.35 28.29
N THR A 136 -54.06 -26.54 28.44
CA THR A 136 -54.72 -26.98 29.67
C THR A 136 -55.22 -28.43 29.59
N PHE A 137 -55.05 -29.10 28.45
CA PHE A 137 -55.69 -30.40 28.19
C PHE A 137 -54.78 -31.57 28.52
N LEU A 138 -55.39 -32.62 29.11
CA LEU A 138 -54.74 -33.87 29.53
C LEU A 138 -54.61 -34.90 28.39
N SER A 139 -55.04 -34.58 27.16
CA SER A 139 -55.04 -35.58 26.09
C SER A 139 -53.61 -35.96 25.72
N HIS A 140 -53.21 -37.17 26.11
CA HIS A 140 -51.92 -37.75 25.77
C HIS A 140 -51.69 -37.84 24.26
N GLU A 141 -52.75 -37.78 23.45
CA GLU A 141 -52.64 -37.82 21.99
C GLU A 141 -52.04 -36.53 21.40
N LEU A 142 -52.24 -35.38 22.06
CA LEU A 142 -51.79 -34.07 21.58
C LEU A 142 -50.26 -33.88 21.64
N ILE A 143 -49.53 -34.88 22.13
CA ILE A 143 -48.07 -34.90 22.16
C ILE A 143 -47.47 -36.06 21.36
N ASN A 144 -48.30 -36.85 20.68
CA ASN A 144 -47.82 -37.96 19.87
C ASN A 144 -46.87 -37.48 18.76
N GLY A 145 -47.12 -36.30 18.18
CA GLY A 145 -46.24 -35.71 17.17
C GLY A 145 -44.81 -35.48 17.68
N PRO A 146 -44.61 -34.66 18.73
CA PRO A 146 -43.30 -34.44 19.34
C PRO A 146 -42.62 -35.73 19.83
N LYS A 147 -43.36 -36.65 20.45
CA LYS A 147 -42.82 -37.95 20.90
C LYS A 147 -42.33 -38.81 19.74
N SER A 148 -43.11 -38.90 18.66
CA SER A 148 -42.71 -39.62 17.44
C SER A 148 -41.50 -38.99 16.78
N ALA A 149 -41.44 -37.66 16.68
CA ALA A 149 -40.26 -36.95 16.15
C ALA A 149 -38.99 -37.26 16.96
N ALA A 150 -39.06 -37.22 18.29
CA ALA A 150 -37.95 -37.56 19.18
C ALA A 150 -37.48 -39.01 18.97
N LYS A 151 -38.43 -39.95 18.94
CA LYS A 151 -38.15 -41.36 18.71
C LYS A 151 -37.48 -41.58 17.36
N ASN A 152 -38.04 -41.01 16.29
CA ASN A 152 -37.52 -41.15 14.93
C ASN A 152 -36.13 -40.53 14.76
N ALA A 153 -35.87 -39.37 15.39
CA ALA A 153 -34.55 -38.78 15.41
C ALA A 153 -33.53 -39.71 16.08
N CYS A 154 -33.89 -40.30 17.23
CA CYS A 154 -33.05 -41.28 17.91
C CYS A 154 -32.81 -42.54 17.08
N GLN A 155 -33.85 -43.12 16.47
CA GLN A 155 -33.75 -44.31 15.62
C GLN A 155 -32.87 -44.05 14.39
N THR A 156 -33.08 -42.90 13.73
CA THR A 156 -32.31 -42.50 12.54
C THR A 156 -30.83 -42.28 12.89
N PHE A 157 -30.54 -41.61 14.00
CA PHE A 157 -29.17 -41.37 14.43
C PHE A 157 -28.44 -42.67 14.84
N SER A 158 -29.14 -43.56 15.52
CA SER A 158 -28.57 -44.82 16.01
C SER A 158 -28.56 -45.95 14.97
N ASN A 159 -29.29 -45.80 13.85
CA ASN A 159 -29.61 -46.88 12.92
C ASN A 159 -30.19 -48.13 13.62
N MET A 160 -30.98 -47.93 14.68
CA MET A 160 -31.60 -49.00 15.47
C MET A 160 -33.11 -48.82 15.52
N GLN A 161 -33.85 -49.95 15.50
CA GLN A 161 -35.25 -49.94 15.90
C GLN A 161 -35.34 -49.84 17.43
N ILE A 162 -36.06 -48.82 17.88
CA ILE A 162 -36.39 -48.61 19.28
C ILE A 162 -37.82 -49.04 19.50
N ASP A 163 -38.02 -49.93 20.47
CA ASP A 163 -39.34 -50.39 20.88
C ASP A 163 -40.13 -49.26 21.58
N ASP A 164 -41.45 -49.22 21.39
CA ASP A 164 -42.31 -48.16 21.94
C ASP A 164 -42.19 -48.06 23.46
N ASP A 165 -42.11 -49.19 24.15
CA ASP A 165 -42.05 -49.24 25.62
C ASP A 165 -40.67 -48.82 26.18
N SER A 166 -39.64 -48.81 25.33
CA SER A 166 -38.26 -48.49 25.72
C SER A 166 -37.90 -47.01 25.59
N PHE A 167 -38.69 -46.24 24.83
CA PHE A 167 -38.44 -44.82 24.59
C PHE A 167 -39.30 -43.94 25.49
N PHE A 168 -38.65 -43.14 26.34
CA PHE A 168 -39.35 -42.25 27.25
C PHE A 168 -38.80 -40.83 27.19
N VAL A 169 -39.70 -39.87 27.01
CA VAL A 169 -39.45 -38.43 27.10
C VAL A 169 -40.54 -37.80 27.97
N LYS A 170 -40.14 -36.93 28.89
CA LYS A 170 -41.08 -36.27 29.80
C LYS A 170 -41.88 -35.19 29.06
N HIS A 171 -43.10 -34.95 29.51
CA HIS A 171 -43.97 -33.89 29.02
C HIS A 171 -44.49 -33.05 30.17
N PHE A 172 -44.52 -31.75 29.97
CA PHE A 172 -45.09 -30.76 30.87
C PHE A 172 -46.00 -29.81 30.07
N PRO A 173 -47.32 -30.09 30.04
CA PRO A 173 -48.29 -29.12 29.56
C PRO A 173 -48.37 -27.99 30.58
N CYS A 174 -48.38 -26.75 30.10
CA CYS A 174 -48.33 -25.58 30.96
C CYS A 174 -49.11 -24.42 30.37
N TRP A 175 -50.14 -23.99 31.09
CA TRP A 175 -50.86 -22.75 30.84
C TRP A 175 -50.66 -21.77 32.01
N ILE A 176 -50.17 -20.57 31.74
CA ILE A 176 -49.93 -19.54 32.75
C ILE A 176 -51.03 -18.50 32.65
N TYR A 177 -51.89 -18.41 33.65
CA TYR A 177 -53.16 -17.68 33.52
C TYR A 177 -53.13 -16.24 34.02
N ASP A 178 -52.06 -15.84 34.72
CA ASP A 178 -51.84 -14.51 35.31
C ASP A 178 -50.64 -13.80 34.67
N ILE A 179 -50.23 -14.24 33.48
CA ILE A 179 -49.08 -13.69 32.78
C ILE A 179 -49.22 -12.18 32.56
N ASN A 180 -48.20 -11.41 32.92
CA ASN A 180 -48.21 -9.93 32.82
C ASN A 180 -49.40 -9.26 33.54
N GLY A 181 -49.91 -9.86 34.61
CA GLY A 181 -51.06 -9.34 35.37
C GLY A 181 -52.42 -9.53 34.70
N ASN A 182 -52.49 -10.14 33.50
CA ASN A 182 -53.74 -10.46 32.85
C ASN A 182 -54.35 -11.71 33.51
N THR A 183 -55.25 -11.51 34.46
CA THR A 183 -55.78 -12.60 35.28
C THR A 183 -57.09 -13.12 34.72
N ASN A 184 -57.12 -14.38 34.28
CA ASN A 184 -58.38 -15.04 33.92
C ASN A 184 -59.21 -15.36 35.20
N ALA A 185 -60.37 -14.72 35.32
CA ALA A 185 -61.25 -14.84 36.49
C ALA A 185 -61.73 -16.27 36.80
N ARG A 186 -61.76 -17.17 35.80
CA ARG A 186 -62.09 -18.58 36.01
C ARG A 186 -61.03 -19.28 36.84
N TRP A 187 -59.76 -19.14 36.46
CA TRP A 187 -58.63 -19.81 37.10
C TRP A 187 -58.30 -19.19 38.46
N ALA A 188 -58.44 -17.86 38.59
CA ALA A 188 -58.18 -17.17 39.85
C ALA A 188 -59.07 -17.61 41.03
N LYS A 189 -60.28 -18.12 40.75
CA LYS A 189 -61.23 -18.61 41.75
C LYS A 189 -61.00 -20.05 42.18
N MET A 190 -60.21 -20.82 41.42
CA MET A 190 -59.88 -22.20 41.74
C MET A 190 -58.71 -22.24 42.74
N ASP A 191 -58.67 -23.23 43.62
CA ASP A 191 -57.49 -23.51 44.44
C ASP A 191 -56.34 -24.09 43.59
N SER A 192 -55.14 -24.17 44.16
CA SER A 192 -53.96 -24.64 43.43
C SER A 192 -54.05 -26.10 43.00
N GLU A 193 -54.69 -26.98 43.79
CA GLU A 193 -54.79 -28.41 43.46
C GLU A 193 -55.68 -28.62 42.24
N ALA A 194 -56.87 -28.02 42.25
CA ALA A 194 -57.78 -28.06 41.12
C ALA A 194 -57.16 -27.47 39.85
N ARG A 195 -56.40 -26.36 39.95
CA ARG A 195 -55.71 -25.79 38.78
C ARG A 195 -54.64 -26.72 38.21
N PHE A 196 -53.91 -27.45 39.06
CA PHE A 196 -52.89 -28.37 38.61
C PHE A 196 -53.47 -29.55 37.82
N GLU A 197 -54.69 -30.00 38.13
CA GLU A 197 -55.40 -31.00 37.31
C GLU A 197 -55.65 -30.51 35.87
N PHE A 198 -55.76 -29.21 35.66
CA PHE A 198 -55.89 -28.57 34.35
C PHE A 198 -54.57 -28.04 33.79
N ASN A 199 -53.42 -28.38 34.38
CA ASN A 199 -52.10 -27.90 33.97
C ASN A 199 -52.03 -26.36 33.89
N CYS A 200 -52.75 -25.71 34.78
CA CYS A 200 -52.87 -24.26 34.87
C CYS A 200 -52.09 -23.75 36.09
N TYR A 201 -51.26 -22.74 35.89
CA TYR A 201 -50.28 -22.29 36.88
C TYR A 201 -50.27 -20.77 37.00
N ARG A 202 -49.91 -20.28 38.19
CA ARG A 202 -49.48 -18.90 38.41
C ARG A 202 -48.03 -18.71 37.99
N GLU A 203 -47.65 -17.49 37.62
CA GLU A 203 -46.26 -17.13 37.30
C GLU A 203 -45.28 -17.61 38.39
N ASN A 204 -45.60 -17.39 39.67
CA ASN A 204 -44.76 -17.78 40.80
C ASN A 204 -44.75 -19.29 41.12
N GLU A 205 -45.65 -20.07 40.54
CA GLU A 205 -45.72 -21.54 40.71
C GLU A 205 -44.80 -22.26 39.69
N ILE A 206 -44.41 -21.60 38.60
CA ILE A 206 -43.66 -22.23 37.50
C ILE A 206 -42.25 -22.64 37.90
N LYS A 207 -41.53 -21.77 38.61
CA LYS A 207 -40.13 -22.02 38.99
C LYS A 207 -39.99 -23.31 39.79
N SER A 208 -40.81 -23.47 40.84
CA SER A 208 -40.81 -24.68 41.67
C SER A 208 -41.24 -25.92 40.88
N LYS A 209 -42.26 -25.83 40.02
CA LYS A 209 -42.72 -26.95 39.20
C LYS A 209 -41.64 -27.43 38.22
N ILE A 210 -40.99 -26.52 37.50
CA ILE A 210 -39.89 -26.86 36.60
C ILE A 210 -38.72 -27.47 37.37
N GLN A 211 -38.37 -26.93 38.55
CA GLN A 211 -37.31 -27.51 39.41
C GLN A 211 -37.59 -28.96 39.81
N HIS A 212 -38.84 -29.29 40.13
CA HIS A 212 -39.25 -30.65 40.45
C HIS A 212 -39.27 -31.59 39.23
N LEU A 213 -39.55 -31.05 38.04
CA LEU A 213 -39.63 -31.83 36.81
C LEU A 213 -38.26 -32.09 36.18
N ILE A 214 -37.31 -31.15 36.36
CA ILE A 214 -35.90 -31.31 36.00
C ILE A 214 -35.34 -32.51 36.77
N PRO A 215 -35.13 -33.65 36.10
CA PRO A 215 -34.66 -34.85 36.77
C PRO A 215 -33.25 -34.65 37.33
N ASN A 216 -32.92 -35.38 38.40
CA ASN A 216 -31.53 -35.54 38.85
C ASN A 216 -30.80 -36.59 37.99
N PHE A 217 -30.93 -36.51 36.68
CA PHE A 217 -30.11 -37.34 35.78
C PHE A 217 -28.73 -36.74 35.62
N SER A 218 -27.79 -37.56 35.18
CA SER A 218 -26.47 -37.09 34.78
C SER A 218 -26.63 -36.03 33.69
N PRO A 219 -25.93 -34.88 33.77
CA PRO A 219 -25.96 -33.87 32.73
C PRO A 219 -25.39 -34.42 31.42
N ILE A 220 -25.90 -33.91 30.30
CA ILE A 220 -25.31 -34.15 28.98
C ILE A 220 -23.98 -33.40 28.94
N SER A 221 -22.87 -34.14 28.89
CA SER A 221 -21.52 -33.57 28.85
C SER A 221 -21.09 -33.41 27.39
N VAL A 222 -21.03 -32.17 26.92
CA VAL A 222 -20.56 -31.80 25.58
C VAL A 222 -19.05 -31.60 25.65
N HIS A 223 -18.31 -32.49 24.98
CA HIS A 223 -16.85 -32.50 24.95
C HIS A 223 -16.35 -31.82 23.67
N PHE A 224 -15.52 -30.79 23.86
CA PHE A 224 -14.81 -30.13 22.79
C PHE A 224 -13.41 -30.73 22.65
N LYS A 225 -13.02 -31.03 21.42
CA LYS A 225 -11.67 -31.47 21.10
C LYS A 225 -10.86 -30.25 20.72
N GLN A 226 -9.62 -30.14 21.19
CA GLN A 226 -8.75 -29.09 20.72
C GLN A 226 -8.06 -29.59 19.46
N GLY A 227 -8.23 -28.89 18.34
CA GLY A 227 -7.57 -29.20 17.08
C GLY A 227 -6.93 -27.95 16.50
N LYS A 228 -5.84 -28.14 15.77
CA LYS A 228 -5.21 -27.10 14.96
C LYS A 228 -5.21 -27.49 13.51
N CYS A 229 -5.78 -26.64 12.67
CA CYS A 229 -5.65 -26.80 11.22
C CYS A 229 -4.21 -26.46 10.80
N GLN A 230 -3.51 -27.40 10.18
CA GLN A 230 -2.13 -27.21 9.71
C GLN A 230 -2.02 -26.21 8.53
N LYS A 231 -3.14 -25.96 7.81
CA LYS A 231 -3.17 -25.08 6.64
C LYS A 231 -3.45 -23.62 6.98
N CYS A 232 -4.52 -23.33 7.71
CA CYS A 232 -4.86 -21.95 8.11
C CYS A 232 -4.50 -21.60 9.55
N ASN A 233 -3.88 -22.52 10.31
CA ASN A 233 -3.59 -22.34 11.74
C ASN A 233 -4.81 -22.05 12.62
N ALA A 234 -6.04 -22.27 12.15
CA ALA A 234 -7.23 -22.18 12.99
C ALA A 234 -7.15 -23.18 14.14
N ILE A 235 -7.44 -22.72 15.36
CA ILE A 235 -7.43 -23.52 16.59
C ILE A 235 -8.85 -23.55 17.14
N GLY A 236 -9.33 -24.74 17.52
CA GLY A 236 -10.68 -24.92 18.08
C GLY A 236 -11.17 -26.35 17.87
N ASP A 237 -12.46 -26.58 18.08
CA ASP A 237 -13.04 -27.88 17.78
C ASP A 237 -13.10 -28.10 16.26
N PRO A 238 -12.48 -29.17 15.71
CA PRO A 238 -12.47 -29.43 14.28
C PRO A 238 -13.87 -29.49 13.67
N ARG A 239 -14.88 -29.92 14.45
CA ARG A 239 -16.28 -30.04 14.01
C ARG A 239 -16.95 -28.67 13.85
N LEU A 240 -16.41 -27.61 14.47
CA LEU A 240 -16.95 -26.25 14.43
C LEU A 240 -16.26 -25.34 13.40
N PHE A 241 -15.28 -25.87 12.66
CA PHE A 241 -14.63 -25.16 11.57
C PHE A 241 -15.63 -25.00 10.43
N ILE A 242 -16.28 -23.82 10.39
CA ILE A 242 -17.17 -23.44 9.29
C ILE A 242 -16.34 -23.19 8.04
N THR A 243 -16.77 -23.79 6.93
CA THR A 243 -16.24 -23.61 5.57
C THR A 243 -14.84 -24.14 5.32
N GLU A 244 -14.45 -24.10 4.06
CA GLU A 244 -13.13 -24.52 3.61
C GLU A 244 -12.05 -23.54 4.11
N CYS A 245 -10.81 -24.00 4.12
CA CYS A 245 -9.72 -23.35 4.82
C CYS A 245 -9.37 -21.93 4.31
N HIS A 246 -9.80 -21.58 3.09
CA HIS A 246 -9.45 -20.36 2.34
C HIS A 246 -10.66 -19.78 1.59
N THR A 247 -11.51 -18.98 2.25
CA THR A 247 -12.74 -18.42 1.61
C THR A 247 -12.65 -16.94 1.23
N THR A 248 -11.67 -16.20 1.75
CA THR A 248 -11.53 -14.75 1.49
C THR A 248 -10.35 -14.48 0.56
N LEU A 249 -10.65 -13.89 -0.59
CA LEU A 249 -9.68 -13.47 -1.60
C LEU A 249 -9.44 -11.96 -1.52
N ILE A 250 -8.19 -11.56 -1.74
CA ILE A 250 -7.78 -10.18 -1.93
C ILE A 250 -7.01 -10.07 -3.24
N PHE A 251 -7.07 -8.90 -3.87
CA PHE A 251 -6.30 -8.62 -5.07
C PHE A 251 -5.07 -7.79 -4.70
N ASN A 252 -3.92 -8.14 -5.28
CA ASN A 252 -2.67 -7.38 -5.14
C ASN A 252 -1.94 -7.32 -6.48
N HIS A 253 -1.01 -6.38 -6.60
CA HIS A 253 -0.03 -6.33 -7.68
C HIS A 253 1.23 -7.12 -7.32
N SER A 254 1.82 -7.82 -8.28
CA SER A 254 3.16 -8.41 -8.16
C SER A 254 4.20 -7.35 -8.51
N ILE A 255 4.68 -6.62 -7.49
CA ILE A 255 5.46 -5.39 -7.68
C ILE A 255 6.94 -5.69 -7.89
N LYS A 256 7.53 -5.05 -8.92
CA LYS A 256 8.98 -4.79 -9.01
C LYS A 256 9.24 -3.28 -8.97
N ILE A 257 10.38 -2.89 -8.41
CA ILE A 257 10.84 -1.50 -8.43
C ILE A 257 11.63 -1.25 -9.71
N GLU A 258 11.19 -0.29 -10.51
CA GLU A 258 11.88 0.18 -11.72
C GLU A 258 12.31 1.64 -11.53
N TYR A 259 13.51 1.97 -12.00
CA TYR A 259 14.00 3.34 -12.01
C TYR A 259 13.75 3.99 -13.37
N PHE A 260 13.16 5.19 -13.38
CA PHE A 260 12.88 5.95 -14.61
C PHE A 260 13.18 7.45 -14.43
N HIS A 261 13.34 8.15 -15.55
CA HIS A 261 13.42 9.61 -15.59
C HIS A 261 12.04 10.16 -15.98
N PRO A 262 11.36 10.94 -15.12
CA PRO A 262 10.00 11.43 -15.37
C PRO A 262 9.94 12.60 -16.35
N GLU A 263 11.07 13.29 -16.53
CA GLU A 263 11.15 14.49 -17.35
C GLU A 263 11.91 14.20 -18.64
N ARG A 264 11.73 15.10 -19.62
CA ARG A 264 12.34 14.96 -20.95
C ARG A 264 13.83 15.22 -20.93
N ILE A 265 14.48 14.80 -22.00
CA ILE A 265 15.87 15.14 -22.28
C ILE A 265 15.94 16.61 -22.72
N VAL A 266 16.83 17.38 -22.10
CA VAL A 266 17.06 18.80 -22.39
C VAL A 266 18.56 19.09 -22.53
N HIS A 267 18.87 20.17 -23.24
CA HIS A 267 20.22 20.71 -23.28
C HIS A 267 20.44 21.67 -22.11
N PHE A 268 21.53 21.50 -21.37
CA PHE A 268 21.95 22.43 -20.33
C PHE A 268 23.44 22.71 -20.40
N HIS A 269 23.85 23.87 -19.88
CA HIS A 269 25.26 24.19 -19.68
C HIS A 269 25.77 23.46 -18.43
N SER A 270 26.77 22.60 -18.59
CA SER A 270 27.44 21.87 -17.50
C SER A 270 28.49 22.69 -16.75
N GLY A 271 28.83 23.86 -17.31
CA GLY A 271 29.81 24.80 -16.77
C GLY A 271 29.22 25.83 -15.80
N SER A 272 30.08 26.64 -15.17
CA SER A 272 29.66 27.81 -14.40
C SER A 272 29.40 29.03 -15.30
N LYS A 273 28.56 29.96 -14.82
CA LYS A 273 28.32 31.25 -15.48
C LYS A 273 29.51 32.17 -15.27
N PHE A 274 30.05 32.72 -16.35
CA PHE A 274 30.99 33.84 -16.28
C PHE A 274 30.55 35.00 -17.17
N LEU A 275 31.03 36.19 -16.85
CA LEU A 275 30.71 37.42 -17.58
C LEU A 275 31.85 37.77 -18.53
N ASP A 276 31.51 38.04 -19.79
CA ASP A 276 32.45 38.36 -20.86
C ASP A 276 32.11 39.67 -21.57
N HIS A 277 33.10 40.26 -22.23
CA HIS A 277 32.98 41.41 -23.12
C HIS A 277 33.47 41.05 -24.51
N GLU A 278 32.64 41.31 -25.53
CA GLU A 278 33.00 41.03 -26.92
C GLU A 278 33.26 42.35 -27.68
N PRO A 279 34.51 42.66 -28.05
CA PRO A 279 34.82 43.80 -28.91
C PRO A 279 34.46 43.48 -30.37
N ASP A 280 34.00 44.47 -31.13
CA ASP A 280 33.81 44.33 -32.57
C ASP A 280 34.94 44.97 -33.39
N GLU A 281 35.00 44.64 -34.67
CA GLU A 281 36.00 45.16 -35.60
C GLU A 281 36.01 46.70 -35.63
N ILE A 282 34.85 47.33 -35.49
CA ILE A 282 34.70 48.80 -35.44
C ILE A 282 35.32 49.38 -34.16
N SER A 283 35.07 48.78 -32.99
CA SER A 283 35.64 49.22 -31.72
C SER A 283 37.15 49.04 -31.69
N ILE A 284 37.64 47.94 -32.27
CA ILE A 284 39.06 47.69 -32.48
C ILE A 284 39.63 48.77 -33.40
N LYS A 285 39.00 49.06 -34.54
CA LYS A 285 39.43 50.08 -35.50
C LYS A 285 39.46 51.50 -34.91
N ARG A 286 38.41 51.91 -34.18
CA ARG A 286 38.38 53.22 -33.50
C ARG A 286 39.47 53.34 -32.44
N PHE A 287 39.76 52.26 -31.73
CA PHE A 287 40.88 52.22 -30.79
C PHE A 287 42.20 52.50 -31.51
N PHE A 288 42.42 51.93 -32.69
CA PHE A 288 43.59 52.23 -33.54
C PHE A 288 43.62 53.67 -34.04
N GLU A 289 42.52 54.16 -34.61
CA GLU A 289 42.43 55.52 -35.16
C GLU A 289 42.72 56.57 -34.08
N LYS A 290 42.21 56.35 -32.86
CA LYS A 290 42.48 57.21 -31.70
C LYS A 290 43.95 57.16 -31.26
N MET A 291 44.60 56.00 -31.38
CA MET A 291 45.99 55.80 -30.96
C MET A 291 47.02 56.33 -31.97
N LEU A 292 46.76 56.19 -33.27
CA LEU A 292 47.71 56.54 -34.33
C LEU A 292 47.55 57.98 -34.84
N GLY A 293 46.38 58.60 -34.64
CA GLY A 293 46.07 59.90 -35.23
C GLY A 293 46.01 59.86 -36.76
N THR A 294 45.67 60.99 -37.39
CA THR A 294 45.47 61.08 -38.85
C THR A 294 46.77 61.17 -39.67
N ASN A 295 47.92 61.35 -39.02
CA ASN A 295 49.24 61.32 -39.68
C ASN A 295 50.36 61.05 -38.64
N PRO A 296 50.77 59.78 -38.43
CA PRO A 296 51.78 59.46 -37.44
C PRO A 296 53.18 59.74 -37.98
N THR A 297 53.78 60.89 -37.64
CA THR A 297 55.23 61.11 -37.79
C THR A 297 56.05 60.44 -36.69
N LYS A 298 55.41 59.95 -35.62
CA LYS A 298 55.99 59.07 -34.59
C LYS A 298 54.96 58.01 -34.19
N LEU A 299 55.36 56.73 -34.18
CA LEU A 299 54.55 55.65 -33.63
C LEU A 299 54.51 55.74 -32.08
N PRO A 300 53.36 55.53 -31.43
CA PRO A 300 53.27 55.49 -29.97
C PRO A 300 54.10 54.33 -29.39
N ALA A 301 54.68 54.52 -28.21
CA ALA A 301 55.36 53.45 -27.49
C ALA A 301 54.34 52.36 -27.06
N SER A 302 54.81 51.11 -26.92
CA SER A 302 53.98 50.01 -26.39
C SER A 302 53.35 50.40 -25.05
N GLN A 303 52.05 50.16 -24.89
CA GLN A 303 51.29 50.49 -23.68
C GLN A 303 50.81 49.22 -23.00
N VAL A 304 51.72 48.63 -22.22
CA VAL A 304 51.45 47.45 -21.41
C VAL A 304 51.87 47.79 -19.99
N SER A 305 50.88 47.83 -19.10
CA SER A 305 51.04 48.36 -17.74
C SER A 305 50.97 47.25 -16.69
N SER A 306 50.20 46.20 -16.96
CA SER A 306 50.00 45.07 -16.06
C SER A 306 51.18 44.10 -16.08
N GLU A 307 51.50 43.53 -14.92
CA GLU A 307 52.50 42.46 -14.77
C GLU A 307 52.17 41.26 -15.67
N ILE A 308 50.89 40.85 -15.71
CA ILE A 308 50.41 39.75 -16.56
C ILE A 308 50.63 40.07 -18.05
N GLY A 309 50.34 41.31 -18.47
CA GLY A 309 50.57 41.75 -19.85
C GLY A 309 52.06 41.71 -20.22
N LYS A 310 52.95 42.06 -19.30
CA LYS A 310 54.42 41.97 -19.50
C LYS A 310 54.87 40.51 -19.61
N GLU A 311 54.34 39.62 -18.79
CA GLU A 311 54.62 38.17 -18.85
C GLU A 311 54.17 37.56 -20.17
N ILE A 312 52.96 37.88 -20.65
CA ILE A 312 52.46 37.42 -21.97
C ILE A 312 53.44 37.85 -23.08
N ILE A 313 53.94 39.08 -23.02
CA ILE A 313 54.90 39.60 -24.00
C ILE A 313 56.24 38.88 -23.91
N GLU A 314 56.76 38.64 -22.70
CA GLU A 314 58.03 37.93 -22.53
C GLU A 314 57.98 36.50 -23.06
N VAL A 315 56.86 35.81 -22.82
CA VAL A 315 56.66 34.45 -23.33
C VAL A 315 56.56 34.42 -24.86
N CYS A 316 55.98 35.45 -25.49
CA CYS A 316 55.80 35.51 -26.94
C CYS A 316 56.93 36.22 -27.72
N LYS A 317 57.86 36.92 -27.03
CA LYS A 317 58.98 37.66 -27.65
C LYS A 317 59.91 36.80 -28.52
N PRO A 318 60.35 35.59 -28.11
CA PRO A 318 61.35 34.82 -28.84
C PRO A 318 60.92 34.44 -30.27
N ASP A 319 59.62 34.17 -30.46
CA ASP A 319 59.06 33.68 -31.73
C ASP A 319 58.82 34.79 -32.77
N LEU A 320 58.82 36.06 -32.34
CA LEU A 320 58.62 37.21 -33.24
C LEU A 320 59.94 37.81 -33.75
N THR A 321 61.08 37.49 -33.12
CA THR A 321 62.42 38.04 -33.46
C THR A 321 63.27 37.20 -34.41
N VAL A 322 62.89 35.97 -34.77
CA VAL A 322 63.66 35.15 -35.72
C VAL A 322 63.33 35.53 -37.16
N ASN A 323 63.94 36.60 -37.67
CA ASN A 323 63.94 36.96 -39.09
C ASN A 323 65.36 37.26 -39.61
N GLN A 324 66.35 36.45 -39.21
CA GLN A 324 67.64 36.37 -39.91
C GLN A 324 68.12 34.92 -40.00
N VAL A 325 67.80 34.24 -41.10
CA VAL A 325 68.57 33.06 -41.56
C VAL A 325 68.74 33.16 -43.08
N GLN A 326 69.99 32.93 -43.51
CA GLN A 326 70.52 32.97 -44.86
C GLN A 326 69.76 32.08 -45.86
N ALA A 327 69.73 32.53 -47.11
CA ALA A 327 69.16 31.82 -48.23
C ALA A 327 70.10 30.72 -48.74
N THR A 328 69.61 29.48 -48.77
CA THR A 328 70.05 28.44 -49.72
C THR A 328 68.83 27.79 -50.36
N PRO A 329 68.91 27.41 -51.65
CA PRO A 329 67.72 27.16 -52.45
C PRO A 329 67.39 25.67 -52.45
N GLU A 330 66.27 25.29 -51.85
CA GLU A 330 65.40 24.22 -52.37
C GLU A 330 64.05 24.23 -51.64
N SER A 331 62.98 24.20 -52.45
CA SER A 331 61.55 24.00 -52.11
C SER A 331 61.01 24.65 -50.81
N GLN A 332 60.84 25.98 -50.81
CA GLN A 332 60.11 26.64 -49.71
C GLN A 332 58.58 26.60 -49.91
N PRO A 333 57.80 26.18 -48.89
CA PRO A 333 56.36 26.47 -48.83
C PRO A 333 56.15 27.99 -48.69
N SER A 334 54.96 28.49 -49.06
CA SER A 334 54.66 29.92 -49.00
C SER A 334 55.05 30.52 -47.64
N ARG A 335 55.59 31.75 -47.62
CA ARG A 335 55.97 32.48 -46.37
C ARG A 335 54.88 32.41 -45.27
N MET A 336 53.61 32.25 -45.66
CA MET A 336 52.47 32.14 -44.76
C MET A 336 52.35 30.77 -44.07
N SER A 337 52.69 29.68 -44.78
CA SER A 337 52.74 28.33 -44.21
C SER A 337 53.87 28.17 -43.20
N GLN A 338 55.00 28.86 -43.41
CA GLN A 338 56.12 28.88 -42.45
C GLN A 338 55.73 29.63 -41.17
N VAL A 339 55.11 30.80 -41.28
CA VAL A 339 54.67 31.57 -40.09
C VAL A 339 53.58 30.83 -39.29
N ILE A 340 52.57 30.24 -39.95
CA ILE A 340 51.51 29.48 -39.26
C ILE A 340 52.08 28.22 -38.58
N SER A 341 53.03 27.54 -39.22
CA SER A 341 53.74 26.38 -38.66
C SER A 341 54.55 26.76 -37.42
N HIS A 342 55.31 27.87 -37.47
CA HIS A 342 56.12 28.32 -36.35
C HIS A 342 55.28 28.86 -35.17
N VAL A 343 54.16 29.54 -35.44
CA VAL A 343 53.21 29.98 -34.38
C VAL A 343 52.54 28.79 -33.70
N SER A 344 52.24 27.73 -34.44
CA SER A 344 51.68 26.49 -33.88
C SER A 344 52.72 25.71 -33.06
N GLN A 345 53.99 25.74 -33.46
CA GLN A 345 55.10 25.14 -32.71
C GLN A 345 55.44 25.93 -31.43
N ALA A 346 55.31 27.26 -31.44
CA ALA A 346 55.49 28.13 -30.28
C ALA A 346 54.44 27.87 -29.19
N ALA A 347 53.16 27.82 -29.56
CA ALA A 347 52.06 27.51 -28.63
C ALA A 347 52.23 26.11 -27.99
N SER A 348 52.74 25.15 -28.76
CA SER A 348 53.03 23.78 -28.28
C SER A 348 54.22 23.73 -27.30
N LYS A 349 55.30 24.48 -27.55
CA LYS A 349 56.49 24.50 -26.65
C LYS A 349 56.26 25.25 -25.35
N VAL A 350 55.49 26.33 -25.35
CA VAL A 350 55.11 27.07 -24.12
C VAL A 350 54.27 26.20 -23.19
N SER A 351 53.46 25.29 -23.75
CA SER A 351 52.69 24.30 -22.99
C SER A 351 53.55 23.27 -22.24
N GLN A 352 54.85 23.13 -22.58
CA GLN A 352 55.75 22.12 -22.00
C GLN A 352 56.78 22.67 -21.00
N VAL A 353 57.00 23.99 -20.91
CA VAL A 353 58.14 24.55 -20.15
C VAL A 353 57.74 25.33 -18.88
N VAL A 354 56.45 25.58 -18.63
CA VAL A 354 56.02 26.34 -17.43
C VAL A 354 55.26 25.45 -16.44
N VAL A 355 56.00 24.75 -15.58
CA VAL A 355 55.47 23.98 -14.42
C VAL A 355 55.42 24.83 -13.14
N SER A 356 55.48 26.16 -13.24
CA SER A 356 55.41 27.03 -12.05
C SER A 356 54.59 28.32 -12.18
N SER A 357 53.86 28.52 -13.26
CA SER A 357 52.79 29.54 -13.35
C SER A 357 51.76 29.14 -14.42
N SER A 358 50.52 28.92 -13.97
CA SER A 358 49.43 28.29 -14.72
C SER A 358 48.76 29.21 -15.76
N ILE A 359 49.51 29.64 -16.79
CA ILE A 359 49.01 30.51 -17.85
C ILE A 359 49.31 29.89 -19.23
N LEU A 360 48.29 29.40 -19.94
CA LEU A 360 48.40 29.03 -21.36
C LEU A 360 48.02 30.24 -22.25
N PRO A 361 48.94 30.78 -23.07
CA PRO A 361 48.58 31.81 -24.04
C PRO A 361 47.84 31.21 -25.26
N SER A 362 46.74 31.84 -25.65
CA SER A 362 45.98 31.59 -26.87
C SER A 362 46.21 32.74 -27.86
N ILE A 363 46.50 32.44 -29.11
CA ILE A 363 46.77 33.43 -30.17
C ILE A 363 45.63 33.39 -31.20
N ALA A 364 44.95 34.51 -31.40
CA ALA A 364 43.93 34.66 -32.43
C ALA A 364 44.40 35.67 -33.51
N PHE A 365 44.32 35.27 -34.78
CA PHE A 365 44.64 36.13 -35.92
C PHE A 365 43.40 36.92 -36.32
N LEU A 366 43.48 38.27 -36.33
CA LEU A 366 42.29 39.09 -36.54
C LEU A 366 42.17 39.68 -37.95
N ALA A 367 43.26 40.14 -38.59
CA ALA A 367 43.21 40.60 -39.98
C ALA A 367 44.59 40.93 -40.56
N ARG A 368 44.69 40.91 -41.90
CA ARG A 368 45.78 41.50 -42.68
C ARG A 368 45.21 42.65 -43.52
N HIS A 369 45.66 43.88 -43.30
CA HIS A 369 45.32 44.99 -44.20
C HIS A 369 46.44 45.18 -45.23
N SER A 370 46.20 44.77 -46.47
CA SER A 370 46.97 45.22 -47.63
C SER A 370 46.24 46.40 -48.25
N GLY A 371 46.58 47.62 -47.81
CA GLY A 371 46.01 48.83 -48.38
C GLY A 371 46.64 49.13 -49.76
N SER A 372 45.90 48.91 -50.83
CA SER A 372 46.17 49.56 -52.12
C SER A 372 45.60 50.97 -52.09
N ALA A 373 46.41 51.95 -51.65
CA ALA A 373 46.10 53.36 -51.87
C ALA A 373 46.49 53.73 -53.32
N SER A 374 45.55 53.62 -54.26
CA SER A 374 45.72 54.21 -55.59
C SER A 374 45.41 55.70 -55.51
N GLY A 375 46.44 56.53 -55.36
CA GLY A 375 46.30 57.98 -55.47
C GLY A 375 47.49 58.72 -54.89
N SER A 376 48.40 59.14 -55.78
CA SER A 376 49.52 60.07 -55.56
C SER A 376 50.82 59.55 -54.90
N LYS A 377 51.82 59.41 -55.78
CA LYS A 377 53.29 59.46 -55.63
C LYS A 377 53.90 59.18 -54.24
N GLY A 378 54.51 57.98 -54.14
CA GLY A 378 55.79 57.80 -53.46
C GLY A 378 55.77 57.43 -51.97
N GLY A 379 55.14 56.31 -51.61
CA GLY A 379 55.32 55.70 -50.29
C GLY A 379 54.65 54.33 -50.21
N VAL A 380 55.44 53.26 -50.21
CA VAL A 380 54.92 51.90 -49.92
C VAL A 380 54.66 51.83 -48.43
N ALA A 381 53.39 51.84 -48.01
CA ALA A 381 53.04 51.63 -46.61
C ALA A 381 53.41 50.19 -46.19
N PRO A 382 54.15 49.99 -45.09
CA PRO A 382 54.52 48.65 -44.65
C PRO A 382 53.28 47.84 -44.24
N PRO A 383 53.25 46.52 -44.50
CA PRO A 383 52.12 45.68 -44.13
C PRO A 383 51.91 45.69 -42.62
N LEU A 384 50.67 45.95 -42.18
CA LEU A 384 50.26 45.83 -40.79
C LEU A 384 49.83 44.38 -40.50
N GLY A 385 50.51 43.73 -39.56
CA GLY A 385 50.08 42.46 -38.98
C GLY A 385 49.43 42.69 -37.62
N LEU A 386 48.24 42.11 -37.39
CA LEU A 386 47.50 42.26 -36.14
C LEU A 386 47.23 40.91 -35.47
N TYR A 387 47.68 40.76 -34.22
CA TYR A 387 47.52 39.54 -33.44
C TYR A 387 46.89 39.85 -32.07
N LEU A 388 45.94 39.04 -31.63
CA LEU A 388 45.43 39.08 -30.27
C LEU A 388 46.09 37.95 -29.45
N LEU A 389 46.79 38.30 -28.38
CA LEU A 389 47.40 37.37 -27.42
C LEU A 389 46.57 37.37 -26.13
N ALA A 390 45.93 36.26 -25.78
CA ALA A 390 45.15 36.12 -24.55
C ALA A 390 45.77 35.07 -23.63
N ALA A 391 45.79 35.30 -22.32
CA ALA A 391 46.12 34.26 -21.35
C ALA A 391 44.83 33.57 -20.88
N ALA A 392 44.75 32.24 -21.06
CA ALA A 392 43.59 31.46 -20.62
C ALA A 392 43.34 31.65 -19.11
N GLY A 393 42.13 32.06 -18.75
CA GLY A 393 41.75 32.30 -17.34
C GLY A 393 42.06 33.70 -16.81
N THR A 394 42.60 34.61 -17.63
CA THR A 394 42.79 36.03 -17.27
C THR A 394 41.89 36.93 -18.09
N SER A 395 41.51 38.08 -17.54
CA SER A 395 40.79 39.15 -18.27
C SER A 395 41.72 40.05 -19.09
N VAL A 396 43.02 39.71 -19.17
CA VAL A 396 44.05 40.52 -19.83
C VAL A 396 44.35 39.91 -21.20
N THR A 397 43.99 40.65 -22.25
CA THR A 397 44.41 40.33 -23.61
C THR A 397 45.37 41.42 -24.09
N VAL A 398 46.42 41.04 -24.79
CA VAL A 398 47.44 41.92 -25.37
C VAL A 398 47.31 41.88 -26.89
N LEU A 399 46.97 43.01 -27.47
CA LEU A 399 46.97 43.26 -28.90
C LEU A 399 48.39 43.56 -29.37
N THR A 400 48.87 42.81 -30.36
CA THR A 400 50.20 42.94 -30.95
C THR A 400 50.07 43.47 -32.37
N ILE A 401 50.77 44.57 -32.66
CA ILE A 401 50.83 45.21 -33.97
C ILE A 401 52.24 45.10 -34.52
N CYS A 402 52.40 44.58 -35.73
CA CYS A 402 53.66 44.66 -36.46
C CYS A 402 53.58 45.75 -37.53
N VAL A 403 54.42 46.78 -37.42
CA VAL A 403 54.56 47.86 -38.41
C VAL A 403 56.02 47.95 -38.84
N GLY A 404 56.30 47.70 -40.12
CA GLY A 404 57.66 47.86 -40.67
C GLY A 404 58.73 47.00 -39.99
N GLY A 405 58.36 45.82 -39.46
CA GLY A 405 59.26 44.93 -38.72
C GLY A 405 59.41 45.26 -37.22
N THR A 406 58.82 46.35 -36.74
CA THR A 406 58.76 46.67 -35.31
C THR A 406 57.44 46.18 -34.71
N VAL A 407 57.52 45.49 -33.57
CA VAL A 407 56.36 44.95 -32.86
C VAL A 407 55.98 45.86 -31.70
N TYR A 408 54.71 46.25 -31.65
CA TYR A 408 54.11 47.07 -30.59
C TYR A 408 53.04 46.26 -29.85
N TYR A 409 52.95 46.45 -28.53
CA TYR A 409 52.03 45.72 -27.67
C TYR A 409 51.09 46.68 -26.93
N TYR A 410 49.80 46.35 -26.90
CA TYR A 410 48.75 47.16 -26.27
C TYR A 410 47.78 46.28 -25.50
N GLU A 411 47.41 46.65 -24.27
CA GLU A 411 46.37 45.92 -23.53
C GLU A 411 44.98 46.22 -24.11
N THR A 412 44.22 45.18 -24.44
CA THR A 412 42.85 45.26 -24.99
C THR A 412 41.83 45.78 -23.98
N LYS A 413 42.22 45.90 -22.70
CA LYS A 413 41.37 46.44 -21.64
C LYS A 413 40.84 47.84 -21.96
N ASN A 414 41.41 48.53 -22.95
CA ASN A 414 40.99 49.85 -23.43
C ASN A 414 40.09 49.82 -24.68
N ILE A 415 39.66 48.64 -25.14
CA ILE A 415 38.74 48.47 -26.27
C ILE A 415 37.30 48.42 -25.73
N SER A 416 36.38 49.12 -26.38
CA SER A 416 34.95 49.11 -26.02
C SER A 416 34.26 47.83 -26.48
N CYS A 417 33.41 47.26 -25.62
CA CYS A 417 32.53 46.15 -25.96
C CYS A 417 31.40 46.62 -26.88
N LYS A 418 31.08 45.82 -27.91
CA LYS A 418 30.03 46.12 -28.89
C LYS A 418 28.65 46.35 -28.26
N ARG A 419 28.31 45.60 -27.20
CA ARG A 419 26.95 45.59 -26.62
C ARG A 419 26.72 46.68 -25.58
N CYS A 420 27.72 46.97 -24.74
CA CYS A 420 27.54 47.87 -23.60
C CYS A 420 28.46 49.10 -23.63
N ASN A 421 29.35 49.21 -24.62
CA ASN A 421 30.38 50.26 -24.76
C ASN A 421 31.36 50.39 -23.58
N LYS A 422 31.23 49.56 -22.54
CA LYS A 422 32.21 49.44 -21.46
C LYS A 422 33.50 48.81 -21.98
N LEU A 423 34.58 49.10 -21.29
CA LEU A 423 35.90 48.61 -21.61
C LEU A 423 36.01 47.11 -21.31
N VAL A 424 36.75 46.35 -22.14
CA VAL A 424 36.93 44.88 -21.96
C VAL A 424 37.52 44.50 -20.58
N GLY A 425 38.24 45.43 -19.94
CA GLY A 425 38.76 45.23 -18.57
C GLY A 425 37.72 45.42 -17.44
N GLU A 426 36.50 45.85 -17.75
CA GLU A 426 35.41 46.00 -16.80
C GLU A 426 34.58 44.71 -16.66
N LYS A 427 33.62 44.70 -15.72
CA LYS A 427 32.73 43.55 -15.51
C LYS A 427 31.92 43.29 -16.79
N GLY A 428 32.12 42.10 -17.36
CA GLY A 428 31.48 41.60 -18.59
C GLY A 428 29.97 41.82 -18.65
N CYS A 429 29.42 41.96 -19.86
CA CYS A 429 28.00 42.19 -20.10
C CYS A 429 27.27 41.00 -20.74
N ILE A 430 27.96 39.91 -21.03
CA ILE A 430 27.41 38.70 -21.64
C ILE A 430 27.66 37.53 -20.70
N GLU A 431 26.61 36.81 -20.30
CA GLU A 431 26.75 35.55 -19.57
C GLU A 431 27.14 34.44 -20.56
N LYS A 432 28.29 33.80 -20.35
CA LYS A 432 28.76 32.65 -21.13
C LYS A 432 28.99 31.46 -20.21
N CYS A 433 28.91 30.26 -20.79
CA CYS A 433 29.26 29.01 -20.11
C CYS A 433 30.76 28.77 -20.15
N ASP A 434 31.40 28.58 -18.99
CA ASP A 434 32.86 28.39 -18.90
C ASP A 434 33.35 27.16 -19.68
N ASN A 435 32.51 26.13 -19.84
CA ASN A 435 32.83 24.87 -20.50
C ASN A 435 32.76 25.00 -22.03
N CYS A 436 31.67 25.55 -22.59
CA CYS A 436 31.48 25.61 -24.05
C CYS A 436 31.65 26.99 -24.68
N LYS A 437 31.88 28.04 -23.88
CA LYS A 437 32.04 29.44 -24.29
C LYS A 437 30.87 30.06 -25.06
N LYS A 438 29.75 29.34 -25.24
CA LYS A 438 28.50 29.88 -25.78
C LYS A 438 27.80 30.78 -24.77
N GLU A 439 26.97 31.69 -25.28
CA GLU A 439 26.11 32.51 -24.42
C GLU A 439 25.15 31.61 -23.65
N TRP A 440 24.87 31.97 -22.39
CA TRP A 440 24.04 31.16 -21.51
C TRP A 440 22.59 31.00 -21.97
N ILE A 441 22.15 31.92 -22.84
CA ILE A 441 20.82 31.91 -23.47
C ILE A 441 20.75 30.95 -24.67
N GLU A 442 21.88 30.47 -25.17
CA GLU A 442 21.94 29.52 -26.28
C GLU A 442 21.75 28.08 -25.81
N THR A 443 21.62 27.16 -26.76
CA THR A 443 21.50 25.72 -26.48
C THR A 443 22.70 25.23 -25.67
N GLY A 444 22.39 24.59 -24.53
CA GLY A 444 23.37 23.99 -23.62
C GLY A 444 24.34 23.02 -24.27
N CYS A 445 25.53 22.89 -23.69
CA CYS A 445 26.61 22.05 -24.21
C CYS A 445 26.57 20.58 -23.80
N THR A 446 25.62 20.20 -22.94
CA THR A 446 25.44 18.84 -22.46
C THR A 446 23.98 18.45 -22.56
N ILE A 447 23.74 17.17 -22.82
CA ILE A 447 22.41 16.57 -22.95
C ILE A 447 22.16 15.73 -21.70
N GLY A 448 20.99 15.86 -21.09
CA GLY A 448 20.58 14.98 -20.01
C GLY A 448 19.14 15.21 -19.59
N TYR A 449 18.66 14.43 -18.63
CA TYR A 449 17.28 14.50 -18.16
C TYR A 449 17.07 15.75 -17.30
N GLU A 450 15.99 16.49 -17.55
CA GLU A 450 15.66 17.73 -16.81
C GLU A 450 15.56 17.48 -15.28
N CYS A 451 15.10 16.27 -14.86
CA CYS A 451 14.90 15.93 -13.45
C CYS A 451 16.18 15.92 -12.60
N CYS A 452 17.31 15.55 -13.20
CA CYS A 452 18.53 15.23 -12.44
C CYS A 452 19.83 15.63 -13.15
N LYS A 453 19.73 16.11 -14.39
CA LYS A 453 20.84 16.48 -15.27
C LYS A 453 21.83 15.33 -15.52
N GLN A 454 21.40 14.08 -15.35
CA GLN A 454 22.19 12.90 -15.69
C GLN A 454 22.10 12.61 -17.19
N ASP A 455 23.14 11.96 -17.71
CA ASP A 455 23.19 11.51 -19.10
C ASP A 455 22.17 10.41 -19.41
N GLU A 456 21.90 10.18 -20.70
CA GLU A 456 20.90 9.22 -21.19
C GLU A 456 21.22 7.76 -20.80
N ASN A 457 22.48 7.45 -20.54
CA ASN A 457 22.93 6.10 -20.21
C ASN A 457 22.88 5.81 -18.69
N LYS A 458 22.53 6.79 -17.86
CA LYS A 458 22.38 6.58 -16.41
C LYS A 458 20.99 6.04 -16.05
N PRO A 459 20.92 5.14 -15.05
CA PRO A 459 19.64 4.64 -14.54
C PRO A 459 18.75 5.78 -14.05
N GLY A 460 17.44 5.54 -14.06
CA GLY A 460 16.42 6.54 -13.74
C GLY A 460 16.60 7.25 -12.40
N CYS A 461 16.28 8.55 -12.37
CA CYS A 461 16.37 9.41 -11.18
C CYS A 461 15.27 9.16 -10.13
N LYS A 462 14.17 8.48 -10.50
CA LYS A 462 13.05 8.16 -9.59
C LYS A 462 12.67 6.68 -9.65
N ALA A 463 12.28 6.12 -8.51
CA ALA A 463 11.69 4.79 -8.42
C ALA A 463 10.18 4.83 -8.71
N ARG A 464 9.67 3.80 -9.39
CA ARG A 464 8.24 3.50 -9.53
C ARG A 464 7.98 2.03 -9.25
N GLU A 465 6.79 1.74 -8.74
CA GLU A 465 6.25 0.40 -8.67
C GLU A 465 5.72 0.03 -10.05
N LYS A 466 6.09 -1.15 -10.54
CA LYS A 466 5.54 -1.74 -11.77
C LYS A 466 5.07 -3.15 -11.50
N CYS A 467 3.82 -3.44 -11.83
CA CYS A 467 3.30 -4.78 -11.74
C CYS A 467 3.83 -5.64 -12.89
N ILE A 468 4.44 -6.79 -12.60
CA ILE A 468 4.97 -7.68 -13.63
C ILE A 468 3.88 -8.38 -14.46
N MET A 469 2.65 -8.43 -13.95
CA MET A 469 1.53 -9.13 -14.58
C MET A 469 0.71 -8.19 -15.47
N CYS A 470 0.13 -7.12 -14.90
CA CYS A 470 -0.70 -6.18 -15.67
C CYS A 470 0.09 -5.02 -16.30
N GLN A 471 1.41 -4.92 -16.05
CA GLN A 471 2.28 -3.85 -16.53
C GLN A 471 1.93 -2.43 -16.04
N GLU A 472 0.94 -2.28 -15.15
CA GLU A 472 0.60 -1.01 -14.53
C GLU A 472 1.83 -0.48 -13.76
N ALA A 473 2.13 0.80 -13.95
CA ALA A 473 3.28 1.44 -13.33
C ALA A 473 2.92 2.82 -12.77
N ALA A 474 3.26 3.05 -11.51
CA ALA A 474 3.01 4.31 -10.82
C ALA A 474 4.06 4.54 -9.72
N ILE A 475 4.20 5.77 -9.23
CA ILE A 475 5.06 6.04 -8.05
C ILE A 475 4.62 5.17 -6.87
N LYS A 476 3.30 4.94 -6.74
CA LYS A 476 2.69 3.97 -5.83
C LYS A 476 1.42 3.43 -6.46
N LEU A 477 1.28 2.11 -6.59
CA LEU A 477 0.09 1.46 -7.13
C LEU A 477 -0.98 1.39 -6.02
N ASN A 478 -2.07 2.14 -6.20
CA ASN A 478 -3.21 2.15 -5.27
C ASN A 478 -4.46 1.49 -5.86
N SER A 479 -4.38 0.98 -7.09
CA SER A 479 -5.46 0.23 -7.73
C SER A 479 -5.62 -1.13 -7.08
N GLN A 480 -6.80 -1.75 -7.26
CA GLN A 480 -7.25 -2.95 -6.56
C GLN A 480 -6.32 -4.18 -6.70
N GLY A 481 -5.38 -4.19 -7.65
CA GLY A 481 -4.47 -5.31 -7.91
C GLY A 481 -4.97 -6.24 -9.01
N CYS A 482 -4.06 -6.97 -9.67
CA CYS A 482 -4.40 -7.87 -10.79
C CYS A 482 -4.27 -9.37 -10.47
N THR A 483 -3.71 -9.72 -9.30
CA THR A 483 -3.45 -11.10 -8.91
C THR A 483 -4.22 -11.41 -7.63
N GLN A 484 -4.87 -12.57 -7.60
CA GLN A 484 -5.66 -13.02 -6.46
C GLN A 484 -4.76 -13.73 -5.44
N TYR A 485 -4.89 -13.34 -4.19
CA TYR A 485 -4.23 -13.96 -3.04
C TYR A 485 -5.27 -14.33 -2.00
N CYS A 486 -5.01 -15.38 -1.23
CA CYS A 486 -5.81 -15.66 -0.05
C CYS A 486 -5.47 -14.68 1.07
N MET A 487 -6.49 -14.07 1.66
CA MET A 487 -6.34 -13.15 2.79
C MET A 487 -5.67 -13.81 4.00
N LYS A 488 -5.91 -15.11 4.23
CA LYS A 488 -5.38 -15.84 5.40
C LYS A 488 -3.94 -16.29 5.22
N CYS A 489 -3.61 -17.03 4.16
CA CYS A 489 -2.25 -17.57 3.99
C CYS A 489 -1.33 -16.66 3.16
N LYS A 490 -1.87 -15.62 2.52
CA LYS A 490 -1.14 -14.71 1.61
C LYS A 490 -0.48 -15.38 0.40
N GLU A 491 -0.79 -16.65 0.16
CA GLU A 491 -0.40 -17.37 -1.05
C GLU A 491 -1.32 -17.01 -2.22
N MET A 492 -0.83 -17.21 -3.43
CA MET A 492 -1.58 -16.98 -4.66
C MET A 492 -2.75 -17.97 -4.75
N TRP A 493 -3.92 -17.47 -5.14
CA TRP A 493 -5.15 -18.26 -5.18
C TRP A 493 -5.03 -19.43 -6.18
N ASN A 494 -5.61 -20.60 -5.85
CA ASN A 494 -5.54 -21.84 -6.63
C ASN A 494 -4.12 -22.43 -6.80
N THR A 495 -3.20 -22.14 -5.88
CA THR A 495 -1.90 -22.84 -5.81
C THR A 495 -1.98 -24.05 -4.86
N PRO A 496 -1.08 -25.05 -4.99
CA PRO A 496 -1.02 -26.18 -4.07
C PRO A 496 -0.83 -25.71 -2.61
N GLY A 497 -1.90 -25.76 -1.82
CA GLY A 497 -1.94 -25.25 -0.43
C GLY A 497 -2.93 -24.11 -0.20
N CYS A 498 -3.44 -23.48 -1.27
CA CYS A 498 -4.40 -22.38 -1.24
C CYS A 498 -5.50 -22.59 -2.30
N ASP A 499 -6.13 -23.76 -2.26
CA ASP A 499 -7.29 -24.06 -3.08
C ASP A 499 -8.53 -24.07 -2.18
N PRO A 500 -9.57 -23.28 -2.54
CA PRO A 500 -10.79 -23.17 -1.75
C PRO A 500 -11.40 -24.54 -1.50
N SER A 501 -11.36 -25.49 -2.45
CA SER A 501 -11.97 -26.83 -2.28
C SER A 501 -11.37 -27.70 -1.16
N PHE A 502 -10.27 -27.28 -0.54
CA PHE A 502 -9.62 -28.07 0.50
C PHE A 502 -10.29 -27.91 1.87
N LYS A 503 -10.85 -29.04 2.33
CA LYS A 503 -11.21 -29.28 3.73
C LYS A 503 -10.03 -28.97 4.68
N HIS A 504 -10.36 -28.54 5.89
CA HIS A 504 -9.38 -28.34 6.95
C HIS A 504 -8.55 -29.61 7.17
N ASN A 505 -7.22 -29.49 7.10
CA ASN A 505 -6.30 -30.55 7.53
C ASN A 505 -6.00 -30.32 9.03
N VAL A 506 -6.62 -31.11 9.91
CA VAL A 506 -6.61 -30.85 11.35
C VAL A 506 -5.80 -31.91 12.09
N VAL A 507 -4.92 -31.45 12.96
CA VAL A 507 -4.24 -32.28 13.96
C VAL A 507 -4.91 -32.04 15.30
N ILE A 508 -5.34 -33.11 15.96
CA ILE A 508 -5.86 -33.04 17.33
C ILE A 508 -4.69 -32.73 18.26
N MET A 509 -4.88 -31.75 19.12
CA MET A 509 -3.95 -31.35 20.16
C MET A 509 -4.38 -32.03 21.45
N ASP A 510 -3.45 -32.73 22.09
CA ASP A 510 -3.67 -33.37 23.38
C ASP A 510 -3.78 -32.35 24.53
#